data_AF-A0A440KLZ3-F1
#
_entry.id   AF-A0A440KLZ3-F1
#
_cell.length_a   1.000
_cell.length_b   1.000
_cell.length_c   1.000
_cell.angle_alpha   90.00
_cell.angle_beta   90.00
_cell.angle_gamma   90.00
#
_symmetry.space_group_name_H-M   'P 1'
#
loop_
_entity.id
_entity.type
_entity.pdbx_description
1 polymer ?
#
loop_
_entity_poly.entity_id
_entity_poly.type
_entity_poly.pdbx_seq_one_letter_code
_entity_poly.pdbx_strand_id
1 'polypeptide(L)'
;MASNGLKETLAAMERVKLAAKEAAMKRLIKGANDVADIQRRLAPKDTGALAESITVTLPGQSTPPFSQPGGSRVAGEGQVIVTAGNEDVRYPHLVEHGTSKTEAQPFFFTGYRLLRDQIKRGTASAFTRAAKKEWNRR
;
A
#
# COMPACT_ATOMS: atom_id res chain seq x y z
N MET A 1 -3.01 -46.10 -11.21
CA MET A 1 -2.21 -45.75 -10.01
C MET A 1 -1.26 -44.54 -10.23
N ALA A 2 -1.37 -43.77 -11.34
CA ALA A 2 -0.47 -42.64 -11.62
C ALA A 2 -1.10 -41.23 -11.38
N SER A 3 -2.34 -41.16 -10.89
CA SER A 3 -3.12 -39.91 -10.79
C SER A 3 -2.96 -39.14 -9.46
N ASN A 4 -2.49 -39.79 -8.38
CA ASN A 4 -2.40 -39.13 -7.06
C ASN A 4 -1.25 -38.12 -6.99
N GLY A 5 -0.10 -38.42 -7.60
CA GLY A 5 1.07 -37.52 -7.54
C GLY A 5 0.82 -36.16 -8.18
N LEU A 6 0.09 -36.09 -9.31
CA LEU A 6 -0.27 -34.82 -9.96
C LEU A 6 -1.31 -34.03 -9.14
N LYS A 7 -2.27 -34.71 -8.53
CA LYS A 7 -3.27 -34.03 -7.68
C LYS A 7 -2.60 -33.40 -6.46
N GLU A 8 -1.66 -34.11 -5.85
CA GLU A 8 -0.87 -33.63 -4.71
C GLU A 8 0.07 -32.48 -5.07
N THR A 9 0.72 -32.51 -6.25
CA THR A 9 1.56 -31.39 -6.71
C THR A 9 0.72 -30.12 -6.91
N LEU A 10 -0.44 -30.23 -7.57
CA LEU A 10 -1.32 -29.09 -7.81
C LEU A 10 -1.86 -28.49 -6.51
N ALA A 11 -2.25 -29.34 -5.55
CA ALA A 11 -2.68 -28.89 -4.22
C ALA A 11 -1.54 -28.16 -3.48
N ALA A 12 -0.30 -28.67 -3.58
CA ALA A 12 0.86 -28.00 -2.99
C ALA A 12 1.14 -26.65 -3.67
N MET A 13 1.02 -26.54 -5.00
CA MET A 13 1.21 -25.29 -5.73
C MET A 13 0.20 -24.22 -5.33
N GLU A 14 -1.09 -24.57 -5.22
CA GLU A 14 -2.11 -23.60 -4.79
C GLU A 14 -1.88 -23.15 -3.34
N ARG A 15 -1.51 -24.06 -2.44
CA ARG A 15 -1.13 -23.70 -1.06
C ARG A 15 0.05 -22.73 -1.03
N VAL A 16 1.10 -23.00 -1.80
CA VAL A 16 2.28 -22.12 -1.90
C VAL A 16 1.89 -20.73 -2.42
N LYS A 17 1.07 -20.67 -3.47
CA LYS A 17 0.61 -19.41 -4.07
C LYS A 17 -0.21 -18.58 -3.09
N LEU A 18 -1.16 -19.21 -2.38
CA LEU A 18 -1.99 -18.53 -1.39
C LEU A 18 -1.13 -17.93 -0.26
N ALA A 19 -0.29 -18.75 0.37
CA ALA A 19 0.56 -18.31 1.46
C ALA A 19 1.55 -17.20 1.05
N ALA A 20 2.09 -17.29 -0.17
CA ALA A 20 3.01 -16.28 -0.69
C ALA A 20 2.29 -14.94 -0.94
N LYS A 21 1.09 -14.96 -1.52
CA LYS A 21 0.24 -13.77 -1.70
C LYS A 21 -0.12 -13.14 -0.35
N GLU A 22 -0.57 -13.93 0.62
CA GLU A 22 -0.94 -13.44 1.95
C GLU A 22 0.24 -12.78 2.67
N ALA A 23 1.42 -13.40 2.64
CA ALA A 23 2.62 -12.85 3.25
C ALA A 23 3.07 -11.55 2.58
N ALA A 24 2.97 -11.48 1.25
CA ALA A 24 3.25 -10.27 0.49
C ALA A 24 2.27 -9.15 0.85
N MET A 25 0.97 -9.44 0.89
CA MET A 25 -0.07 -8.46 1.22
C MET A 25 0.08 -7.94 2.64
N LYS A 26 0.35 -8.80 3.62
CA LYS A 26 0.63 -8.36 5.00
C LYS A 26 1.81 -7.39 5.05
N ARG A 27 2.89 -7.66 4.32
CA ARG A 27 4.05 -6.77 4.28
C ARG A 27 3.77 -5.46 3.54
N LEU A 28 2.98 -5.52 2.47
CA LEU A 28 2.55 -4.35 1.70
C LEU A 28 1.67 -3.42 2.52
N ILE A 29 0.67 -3.95 3.24
CA ILE A 29 -0.21 -3.19 4.13
C ILE A 29 0.62 -2.47 5.20
N LYS A 30 1.55 -3.17 5.84
CA LYS A 30 2.47 -2.53 6.80
C LYS A 30 3.25 -1.38 6.13
N GLY A 31 3.80 -1.62 4.95
CA GLY A 31 4.54 -0.60 4.21
C GLY A 31 3.70 0.64 3.87
N ALA A 32 2.44 0.44 3.49
CA ALA A 32 1.52 1.53 3.20
C ALA A 32 1.20 2.36 4.46
N ASN A 33 0.99 1.71 5.61
CA ASN A 33 0.83 2.41 6.89
C ASN A 33 2.10 3.18 7.28
N ASP A 34 3.28 2.57 7.13
CA ASP A 34 4.56 3.25 7.39
C ASP A 34 4.71 4.51 6.51
N VAL A 35 4.31 4.43 5.23
CA VAL A 35 4.29 5.60 4.31
C VAL A 35 3.29 6.66 4.80
N ALA A 36 2.06 6.27 5.11
CA ALA A 36 1.04 7.20 5.58
C ALA A 36 1.51 7.92 6.86
N ASP A 37 2.12 7.21 7.80
CA ASP A 37 2.64 7.81 9.03
C ASP A 37 3.74 8.83 8.77
N ILE A 38 4.66 8.55 7.85
CA ILE A 38 5.68 9.54 7.43
C ILE A 38 5.03 10.73 6.74
N GLN A 39 4.09 10.50 5.83
CA GLN A 39 3.37 11.58 5.15
C GLN A 39 2.62 12.48 6.15
N ARG A 40 1.97 11.90 7.17
CA ARG A 40 1.29 12.65 8.25
C ARG A 40 2.25 13.51 9.05
N ARG A 41 3.46 13.02 9.33
CA ARG A 41 4.49 13.77 10.07
C ARG A 41 5.11 14.88 9.24
N LEU A 42 5.24 14.67 7.93
CA LEU A 42 5.76 15.66 6.99
C LEU A 42 4.70 16.70 6.59
N ALA A 43 3.41 16.36 6.72
CA ALA A 43 2.34 17.26 6.37
C ALA A 43 2.43 18.54 7.21
N PRO A 44 2.41 19.73 6.59
CA PRO A 44 2.44 20.98 7.32
C PRO A 44 1.20 21.11 8.20
N LYS A 45 1.39 21.72 9.37
CA LYS A 45 0.35 21.82 10.39
C LYS A 45 -0.17 23.25 10.48
N ASP A 46 -1.42 23.40 10.03
CA ASP A 46 -2.28 24.54 10.37
C ASP A 46 -3.31 24.07 11.41
N THR A 47 -4.41 23.44 10.95
CA THR A 47 -5.41 22.80 11.84
C THR A 47 -5.11 21.33 12.15
N GLY A 48 -4.31 20.66 11.31
CA GLY A 48 -4.09 19.21 11.35
C GLY A 48 -4.93 18.41 10.34
N ALA A 49 -5.95 19.03 9.73
CA ALA A 49 -6.87 18.37 8.80
C ALA A 49 -6.18 17.70 7.61
N LEU A 50 -5.09 18.30 7.09
CA LEU A 50 -4.32 17.71 6.00
C LEU A 50 -3.72 16.36 6.40
N ALA A 51 -3.06 16.28 7.57
CA ALA A 51 -2.48 15.05 8.06
C ALA A 51 -3.57 14.00 8.34
N GLU A 52 -4.70 14.42 8.92
CA GLU A 52 -5.84 13.54 9.20
C GLU A 52 -6.49 12.98 7.93
N SER A 53 -6.50 13.74 6.83
CA SER A 53 -7.06 13.31 5.54
C SER A 53 -6.29 12.17 4.86
N ILE A 54 -5.05 11.91 5.27
CA ILE A 54 -4.25 10.85 4.66
C ILE A 54 -4.90 9.50 5.00
N THR A 55 -5.15 8.66 4.01
CA THR A 55 -5.91 7.41 4.20
C THR A 55 -5.21 6.25 3.51
N VAL A 56 -5.18 5.09 4.19
CA VAL A 56 -4.74 3.81 3.62
C VAL A 56 -5.97 3.00 3.26
N THR A 57 -6.17 2.77 1.97
CA THR A 57 -7.27 1.97 1.41
C THR A 57 -6.78 0.55 1.13
N LEU A 58 -7.42 -0.42 1.77
CA LEU A 58 -7.11 -1.85 1.65
C LEU A 58 -7.79 -2.50 0.42
N PRO A 59 -7.37 -3.70 -0.01
CA PRO A 59 -8.03 -4.42 -1.10
C PRO A 59 -9.55 -4.51 -0.91
N GLY A 60 -10.30 -4.28 -1.98
CA GLY A 60 -11.77 -4.29 -1.98
C GLY A 60 -12.42 -3.04 -1.37
N GLN A 61 -11.64 -2.14 -0.77
CA GLN A 61 -12.15 -0.87 -0.23
C GLN A 61 -12.06 0.26 -1.26
N SER A 62 -12.91 1.27 -1.11
CA SER A 62 -12.90 2.49 -1.92
C SER A 62 -12.06 3.58 -1.27
N THR A 63 -11.29 4.32 -2.07
CA THR A 63 -10.62 5.54 -1.61
C THR A 63 -11.64 6.61 -1.21
N PRO A 64 -11.32 7.50 -0.25
CA PRO A 64 -12.20 8.61 0.10
C PRO A 64 -12.53 9.47 -1.13
N PRO A 65 -13.78 9.97 -1.25
CA PRO A 65 -14.15 10.90 -2.31
C PRO A 65 -13.22 12.11 -2.35
N PHE A 66 -12.88 12.56 -3.56
CA PHE A 66 -12.00 13.71 -3.81
C PHE A 66 -10.55 13.60 -3.29
N SER A 67 -10.16 12.42 -2.79
CA SER A 67 -8.78 12.16 -2.41
C SER A 67 -7.85 12.00 -3.62
N GLN A 68 -6.57 12.31 -3.44
CA GLN A 68 -5.53 12.27 -4.47
C GLN A 68 -4.37 11.35 -4.05
N PRO A 69 -3.66 10.70 -4.99
CA PRO A 69 -3.82 10.71 -6.44
C PRO A 69 -4.90 9.74 -6.97
N GLY A 70 -5.81 9.25 -6.12
CA GLY A 70 -6.69 8.13 -6.46
C GLY A 70 -8.03 8.48 -7.11
N GLY A 71 -8.55 9.70 -6.92
CA GLY A 71 -9.98 9.94 -7.12
C GLY A 71 -10.82 8.97 -6.27
N SER A 72 -12.08 8.75 -6.64
CA SER A 72 -12.89 7.65 -6.07
C SER A 72 -12.63 6.37 -6.87
N ARG A 73 -11.85 5.43 -6.32
CA ARG A 73 -11.62 4.10 -6.92
C ARG A 73 -11.51 2.99 -5.89
N VAL A 74 -11.83 1.77 -6.30
CA VAL A 74 -11.70 0.56 -5.48
C VAL A 74 -10.30 -0.03 -5.61
N ALA A 75 -9.67 -0.42 -4.51
CA ALA A 75 -8.38 -1.11 -4.53
C ALA A 75 -8.53 -2.57 -4.99
N GLY A 76 -7.69 -3.03 -5.92
CA GLY A 76 -7.68 -4.43 -6.38
C GLY A 76 -7.14 -5.43 -5.32
N GLU A 77 -7.29 -6.73 -5.59
CA GLU A 77 -6.91 -7.86 -4.69
C GLU A 77 -5.46 -7.79 -4.18
N GLY A 78 -4.53 -7.26 -4.98
CA GLY A 78 -3.11 -7.11 -4.65
C GLY A 78 -2.65 -5.68 -4.37
N GLN A 79 -3.59 -4.76 -4.13
CA GLN A 79 -3.32 -3.33 -4.10
C GLN A 79 -3.66 -2.72 -2.75
N VAL A 80 -2.77 -1.84 -2.29
CA VAL A 80 -3.02 -0.93 -1.17
C VAL A 80 -2.77 0.48 -1.68
N ILE A 81 -3.71 1.39 -1.44
CA ILE A 81 -3.65 2.75 -1.96
C ILE A 81 -3.50 3.70 -0.78
N VAL A 82 -2.51 4.58 -0.84
CA VAL A 82 -2.41 5.72 0.08
C VAL A 82 -2.89 6.95 -0.68
N THR A 83 -3.80 7.72 -0.09
CA THR A 83 -4.28 9.00 -0.64
C THR A 83 -4.22 10.09 0.42
N ALA A 84 -4.27 11.35 -0.02
CA ALA A 84 -4.45 12.53 0.82
C ALA A 84 -5.65 13.34 0.31
N GLY A 85 -6.37 13.99 1.21
CA GLY A 85 -7.57 14.76 0.92
C GLY A 85 -8.87 13.98 1.01
N ASN A 86 -9.96 14.72 1.09
CA ASN A 86 -11.34 14.25 1.18
C ASN A 86 -12.30 15.39 0.79
N GLU A 87 -13.58 15.28 1.13
CA GLU A 87 -14.59 16.31 0.84
C GLU A 87 -14.28 17.68 1.45
N ASP A 88 -13.67 17.70 2.64
CA ASP A 88 -13.32 18.92 3.38
C ASP A 88 -11.88 19.39 3.09
N VAL A 89 -11.03 18.48 2.63
CA VAL A 89 -9.59 18.72 2.40
C VAL A 89 -9.28 18.53 0.92
N ARG A 90 -9.57 19.56 0.11
CA ARG A 90 -9.42 19.55 -1.36
C ARG A 90 -8.13 20.20 -1.87
N TYR A 91 -7.27 20.62 -0.97
CA TYR A 91 -6.01 21.32 -1.26
C TYR A 91 -4.69 20.51 -1.15
N PRO A 92 -4.64 19.18 -0.95
CA PRO A 92 -3.35 18.46 -0.81
C PRO A 92 -2.33 18.71 -1.93
N HIS A 93 -2.74 18.72 -3.20
CA HIS A 93 -1.86 19.00 -4.34
C HIS A 93 -1.32 20.42 -4.35
N LEU A 94 -2.11 21.41 -3.88
CA LEU A 94 -1.67 22.79 -3.78
C LEU A 94 -0.56 22.93 -2.73
N VAL A 95 -0.64 22.15 -1.65
CA VAL A 95 0.42 22.09 -0.63
C VAL A 95 1.63 21.34 -1.17
N GLU A 96 1.44 20.17 -1.78
CA GLU A 96 2.55 19.34 -2.30
C GLU A 96 3.39 20.08 -3.35
N HIS A 97 2.75 20.88 -4.22
CA HIS A 97 3.39 21.51 -5.38
C HIS A 97 3.55 23.03 -5.26
N GLY A 98 2.94 23.65 -4.25
CA GLY A 98 2.92 25.10 -4.12
C GLY A 98 1.93 25.78 -5.09
N THR A 99 1.80 27.08 -4.94
CA THR A 99 0.97 27.96 -5.76
C THR A 99 1.73 29.25 -6.07
N SER A 100 1.11 30.19 -6.80
CA SER A 100 1.69 31.53 -6.98
C SER A 100 1.82 32.35 -5.70
N LYS A 101 1.14 31.95 -4.62
CA LYS A 101 1.09 32.68 -3.34
C LYS A 101 1.75 31.93 -2.18
N THR A 102 2.13 30.67 -2.37
CA THR A 102 2.67 29.82 -1.30
C THR A 102 3.69 28.85 -1.90
N GLU A 103 4.86 28.75 -1.28
CA GLU A 103 5.87 27.77 -1.68
C GLU A 103 5.40 26.33 -1.49
N ALA A 104 5.99 25.41 -2.25
CA ALA A 104 5.70 23.99 -2.12
C ALA A 104 6.16 23.46 -0.76
N GLN A 105 5.33 22.62 -0.15
CA GLN A 105 5.65 21.92 1.09
C GLN A 105 5.47 20.41 0.87
N PRO A 106 6.45 19.75 0.21
CA PRO A 106 6.29 18.36 -0.22
C PRO A 106 6.26 17.40 0.98
N PHE A 107 5.17 16.66 1.11
CA PHE A 107 4.94 15.70 2.19
C PHE A 107 4.61 14.32 1.64
N PHE A 108 3.78 14.25 0.60
CA PHE A 108 3.18 13.03 0.10
C PHE A 108 4.19 12.18 -0.65
N PHE A 109 4.76 12.70 -1.74
CA PHE A 109 5.70 11.92 -2.54
C PHE A 109 7.06 11.81 -1.87
N THR A 110 7.42 12.77 -0.99
CA THR A 110 8.60 12.65 -0.12
C THR A 110 8.49 11.43 0.78
N GLY A 111 7.38 11.29 1.53
CA GLY A 111 7.15 10.13 2.39
C GLY A 111 7.14 8.80 1.63
N TYR A 112 6.53 8.78 0.44
CA TYR A 112 6.56 7.59 -0.42
C TYR A 112 7.98 7.23 -0.88
N ARG A 113 8.75 8.20 -1.39
CA ARG A 113 10.11 7.97 -1.93
C ARG A 113 11.06 7.45 -0.87
N LEU A 114 10.93 7.88 0.38
CA LEU A 114 11.76 7.41 1.49
C LEU A 114 11.64 5.89 1.72
N LEU A 115 10.45 5.31 1.55
CA LEU A 115 10.18 3.93 1.93
C LEU A 115 9.92 2.98 0.75
N ARG A 116 9.67 3.49 -0.47
CA ARG A 116 9.25 2.67 -1.63
C ARG A 116 10.14 1.46 -1.88
N ASP A 117 11.46 1.62 -1.81
CA ASP A 117 12.41 0.56 -2.15
C ASP A 117 12.51 -0.48 -1.03
N GLN A 118 12.44 -0.05 0.23
CA GLN A 118 12.39 -0.94 1.38
C GLN A 118 11.10 -1.78 1.38
N ILE A 119 9.96 -1.16 1.03
CA ILE A 119 8.67 -1.86 0.93
C ILE A 119 8.73 -2.88 -0.21
N LYS A 120 9.18 -2.47 -1.41
CA LYS A 120 9.32 -3.37 -2.56
C LYS A 120 10.17 -4.59 -2.23
N ARG A 121 11.38 -4.37 -1.68
CA ARG A 121 12.28 -5.46 -1.27
C ARG A 121 11.67 -6.32 -0.16
N GLY A 122 11.07 -5.69 0.84
CA GLY A 122 10.43 -6.37 1.96
C GLY A 122 9.30 -7.30 1.52
N THR A 123 8.42 -6.80 0.65
CA THR A 123 7.27 -7.55 0.12
C THR A 123 7.73 -8.73 -0.74
N ALA A 124 8.68 -8.52 -1.66
CA ALA A 124 9.26 -9.60 -2.45
C ALA A 124 9.91 -10.66 -1.56
N SER A 125 10.65 -10.24 -0.55
CA SER A 125 11.31 -11.15 0.39
C SER A 125 10.30 -11.94 1.25
N ALA A 126 9.20 -11.31 1.68
CA ALA A 126 8.12 -11.99 2.40
C ALA A 126 7.44 -13.04 1.52
N PHE A 127 7.14 -12.70 0.27
CA PHE A 127 6.60 -13.62 -0.73
C PHE A 127 7.52 -14.85 -0.89
N THR A 128 8.80 -14.63 -1.19
CA THR A 128 9.76 -15.72 -1.44
C THR A 128 9.93 -16.62 -0.22
N ARG A 129 10.01 -16.04 0.99
CA ARG A 129 10.14 -16.84 2.22
C ARG A 129 8.92 -17.71 2.48
N ALA A 130 7.72 -17.17 2.33
CA ALA A 130 6.48 -17.93 2.51
C ALA A 130 6.35 -19.04 1.46
N ALA A 131 6.66 -18.74 0.20
CA ALA A 131 6.64 -19.72 -0.87
C ALA A 131 7.59 -20.90 -0.60
N LYS A 132 8.84 -20.61 -0.24
CA LYS A 132 9.84 -21.64 0.10
C LYS A 132 9.43 -22.47 1.33
N LYS A 133 8.90 -21.81 2.37
CA LYS A 133 8.44 -22.47 3.58
C LYS A 133 7.33 -23.48 3.28
N GLU A 134 6.30 -23.07 2.53
CA GLU A 134 5.19 -23.96 2.21
C GLU A 134 5.61 -25.06 1.23
N TRP A 135 6.49 -24.78 0.27
CA TRP A 135 6.99 -25.80 -0.65
C TRP A 135 7.74 -26.92 0.08
N ASN A 136 8.64 -26.57 1.00
CA ASN A 136 9.43 -27.54 1.77
C ASN A 136 8.63 -28.32 2.83
N ARG A 137 7.35 -27.97 3.03
CA ARG A 137 6.43 -28.70 3.92
C ARG A 137 5.72 -29.86 3.21
N ARG A 138 5.79 -29.91 1.88
CA ARG A 138 5.31 -31.04 1.08
C ARG A 138 6.25 -32.22 1.26
#